data_AF-A0A2V8FZH4-F1
#
_entry.id   AF-A0A2V8FZH4-F1
#
_cell.length_a   1.000
_cell.length_b   1.000
_cell.length_c   1.000
_cell.angle_alpha   90.00
_cell.angle_beta   90.00
_cell.angle_gamma   90.00
#
_symmetry.space_group_name_H-M   'P 1'
#
loop_
_entity.id
_entity.type
_entity.pdbx_description
1 polymer ?
#
loop_
_entity_poly.entity_id
_entity_poly.type
_entity_poly.pdbx_seq_one_letter_code
_entity_poly.pdbx_strand_id
1 'polypeptide(L)' 'EGQPIVQGEVVGYVGTSGNAPPNTPHLHFAIFQLGADKRWWQGTAIDPYDVFKGAGD' A
#
# COMPACT_ATOMS: atom_id res chain seq x y z
N GLU A 1 -10.94 8.13 -9.09
CA GLU A 1 -11.25 7.00 -8.19
C GLU A 1 -12.40 6.17 -8.79
N GLY A 2 -12.61 4.93 -8.33
CA GLY A 2 -13.77 4.10 -8.73
C GLY A 2 -13.52 3.09 -9.87
N GLN A 3 -12.32 3.03 -10.43
CA GLN A 3 -11.95 2.01 -11.41
C GLN A 3 -11.77 0.64 -10.71
N PRO A 4 -12.47 -0.43 -11.13
CA PRO A 4 -12.16 -1.78 -10.69
C PRO A 4 -10.82 -2.23 -11.27
N ILE A 5 -10.00 -2.89 -10.45
CA ILE A 5 -8.67 -3.40 -10.82
C ILE A 5 -8.53 -4.86 -10.40
N VAL A 6 -7.59 -5.58 -11.01
CA VAL A 6 -7.26 -6.97 -10.65
C VAL A 6 -5.80 -7.11 -10.20
N GLN A 7 -5.50 -8.19 -9.47
CA GLN A 7 -4.12 -8.51 -9.09
C GLN A 7 -3.24 -8.67 -10.35
N GLY A 8 -2.08 -8.00 -10.35
CA GLY A 8 -1.14 -7.99 -11.48
C GLY A 8 -1.37 -6.85 -12.48
N GLU A 9 -2.45 -6.07 -12.34
CA GLU A 9 -2.68 -4.88 -13.15
C GLU A 9 -1.71 -3.75 -12.77
N VAL A 10 -1.13 -3.09 -13.77
CA VAL A 10 -0.25 -1.94 -13.57
C VAL A 10 -1.09 -0.71 -13.25
N VAL A 11 -0.91 -0.14 -12.05
CA VAL A 11 -1.65 1.04 -11.58
C VAL A 11 -0.80 2.32 -11.48
N GLY A 12 0.50 2.24 -11.80
CA GLY A 12 1.42 3.38 -11.73
C GLY A 12 2.89 2.99 -11.84
N TYR A 13 3.77 3.96 -11.63
CA TYR A 13 5.23 3.82 -11.71
C TYR A 13 5.92 4.43 -10.49
N VAL A 14 7.10 3.90 -10.14
CA VAL A 14 7.90 4.35 -8.98
C VAL A 14 8.52 5.73 -9.24
N GLY A 15 8.63 6.54 -8.19
CA GLY A 15 9.29 7.84 -8.23
C GLY A 15 9.73 8.31 -6.83
N THR A 16 9.90 9.63 -6.68
CA THR A 16 10.34 10.31 -5.44
C THR A 16 9.43 11.49 -5.07
N SER A 17 8.13 11.40 -5.35
CA SER A 17 7.16 12.44 -5.00
C SER A 17 6.88 12.50 -3.49
N GLY A 18 6.44 13.66 -3.00
CA GLY A 18 6.02 13.85 -1.60
C GLY A 18 7.20 13.90 -0.61
N ASN A 19 7.05 13.22 0.53
CA ASN A 19 8.09 13.15 1.56
C ASN A 19 9.06 11.98 1.30
N ALA A 20 9.83 12.09 0.21
CA ALA A 20 10.84 11.10 -0.19
C ALA A 20 12.15 11.80 -0.57
N PRO A 21 13.33 11.22 -0.27
CA PRO A 21 14.60 11.77 -0.74
C PRO A 21 14.68 11.80 -2.28
N PRO A 22 15.20 12.89 -2.91
CA PRO A 22 15.17 13.05 -4.36
C PRO A 22 15.90 11.98 -5.19
N ASN A 23 16.89 11.31 -4.62
CA ASN A 23 17.75 10.34 -5.32
C ASN A 23 17.54 8.89 -4.87
N THR A 24 16.44 8.61 -4.15
CA THR A 24 16.12 7.27 -3.63
C THR A 24 14.71 6.86 -4.07
N PRO A 25 14.49 6.55 -5.37
CA PRO A 25 13.17 6.15 -5.85
C PRO A 25 12.74 4.83 -5.21
N HIS A 26 11.55 4.82 -4.62
CA HIS A 26 10.98 3.65 -3.97
C HIS A 26 9.45 3.72 -3.96
N LEU A 27 8.81 2.57 -3.76
CA LEU A 27 7.38 2.48 -3.51
C LEU A 27 7.17 2.37 -2.00
N HIS A 28 6.44 3.31 -1.42
CA HIS A 28 5.86 3.11 -0.09
C HIS A 28 4.58 2.29 -0.25
N PHE A 29 4.54 1.08 0.32
CA PHE A 29 3.38 0.19 0.29
C PHE A 29 2.87 0.00 1.72
N ALA A 30 1.58 0.25 1.93
CA ALA A 30 0.94 0.18 3.24
C ALA A 30 -0.37 -0.60 3.16
N ILE A 31 -0.64 -1.40 4.18
CA ILE A 31 -1.88 -2.17 4.34
C ILE A 31 -2.61 -1.66 5.57
N PHE A 32 -3.90 -1.37 5.42
CA PHE A 32 -4.77 -0.96 6.51
C PHE A 32 -5.95 -1.91 6.63
N GLN A 33 -6.21 -2.39 7.86
CA GLN A 33 -7.51 -2.96 8.19
C GLN A 33 -8.50 -1.82 8.43
N LEU A 34 -9.56 -1.79 7.63
CA LEU A 34 -10.56 -0.74 7.69
C LEU A 34 -11.66 -1.03 8.72
N GLY A 35 -12.15 0.02 9.37
CA GLY A 35 -13.38 -0.03 10.16
C GLY A 35 -14.64 -0.15 9.29
N ALA A 36 -15.80 -0.26 9.95
CA ALA A 36 -17.09 -0.43 9.26
C ALA A 36 -17.45 0.73 8.32
N ASP A 37 -16.97 1.94 8.63
CA ASP A 37 -17.14 3.16 7.84
C ASP A 37 -16.14 3.28 6.67
N LYS A 38 -15.20 2.34 6.55
CA LYS A 38 -14.18 2.27 5.50
C LYS A 38 -13.33 3.54 5.34
N ARG A 39 -13.14 4.31 6.41
CA ARG A 39 -12.26 5.50 6.39
C ARG A 39 -10.79 5.07 6.47
N TRP A 40 -10.08 5.09 5.35
CA TRP A 40 -8.70 4.61 5.26
C TRP A 40 -7.72 5.35 6.19
N TRP A 41 -7.93 6.66 6.43
CA TRP A 41 -7.08 7.45 7.34
C TRP A 41 -7.30 7.14 8.83
N GLN A 42 -8.29 6.30 9.15
CA GLN A 42 -8.57 5.80 10.50
C GLN A 42 -8.31 4.28 10.61
N GLY A 43 -7.81 3.65 9.54
CA GLY A 43 -7.52 2.23 9.53
C GLY A 43 -6.36 1.86 10.45
N THR A 44 -6.35 0.61 10.92
CA THR A 44 -5.22 0.07 11.67
C THR A 44 -4.16 -0.43 10.69
N ALA A 45 -2.94 0.08 10.79
CA ALA A 45 -1.83 -0.37 9.95
C ALA A 45 -1.42 -1.81 10.32
N ILE A 46 -1.19 -2.64 9.31
CA ILE A 46 -0.64 -3.99 9.43
C ILE A 46 0.74 -3.99 8.79
N ASP A 47 1.71 -4.73 9.35
CA ASP A 47 3.02 -4.92 8.73
C ASP A 47 2.86 -5.67 7.39
N PRO A 48 3.16 -5.03 6.23
CA PRO A 48 3.02 -5.69 4.94
C PRO A 48 3.94 -6.91 4.77
N TYR A 49 5.04 -7.01 5.54
CA TYR A 49 5.94 -8.17 5.46
C TYR A 49 5.30 -9.45 5.98
N ASP A 50 4.40 -9.37 6.96
CA ASP A 50 3.68 -10.53 7.49
C ASP A 50 2.72 -11.11 6.43
N VAL A 51 2.14 -10.24 5.60
CA VAL A 51 1.30 -10.63 4.47
C VAL A 51 2.14 -11.17 3.32
N PHE A 52 3.26 -10.51 3.02
CA PHE A 52 4.11 -10.87 1.87
C PHE A 52 4.81 -12.22 2.03
N LYS A 53 5.29 -12.54 3.22
CA LYS A 53 6.00 -13.81 3.48
C LYS A 53 5.05 -15.02 3.56
N GLY A 54 3.74 -14.79 3.58
CA GLY A 54 2.77 -15.74 4.12
C GLY A 54 2.89 -15.74 5.65
N ALA A 55 1.76 -15.78 6.36
CA ALA A 55 1.77 -16.06 7.79
C ALA A 55 2.59 -17.35 7.99
N GLY A 56 3.76 -17.23 8.62
CA GLY A 56 4.84 -18.21 8.49
C GLY A 56 4.38 -19.66 8.74
N ASP A 57 4.83 -20.55 7.86
CA ASP A 57 5.14 -21.93 8.22
C ASP A 57 6.33 -21.96 9.19
#